data_AF-A0A357TJ69-F1
#
_entry.id   AF-A0A357TJ69-F1
#
_cell.length_a   1.000
_cell.length_b   1.000
_cell.length_c   1.000
_cell.angle_alpha   90.00
_cell.angle_beta   90.00
_cell.angle_gamma   90.00
#
_symmetry.space_group_name_H-M   'P 1'
#
loop_
_entity.id
_entity.type
_entity.pdbx_description
1 polymer ?
#
loop_
_entity_poly.entity_id
_entity_poly.type
_entity_poly.pdbx_seq_one_letter_code
_entity_poly.pdbx_strand_id
1 'polypeptide(L)'
;MKRILFFLATALLIAGPNSFAESPPAVDGHDAFIKSLRERKGSDAPKDKGVKSMSKPRTLSPVVSRFKGWFIDITDKAKPGKLDGDGVVEGISLASKSRDTSAWQFVETKKGYLVRAAAGKYKGWYIVVDDTAKTRSEGPTLTVTPALRLAKRPTANSHWKLTLAKLGLVLEATSGKYKGWFWDFGGGDPSYKEGDREVAVNVILAEKVVAGSYFAVKPAK
;
A
#
# COMPACT_ATOMS: atom_id res chain seq x y z
N MET A 1 -49.63 32.71 -35.41
CA MET A 1 -49.34 31.63 -34.44
C MET A 1 -47.85 31.69 -34.08
N LYS A 2 -47.55 31.75 -32.78
CA LYS A 2 -46.20 32.02 -32.23
C LYS A 2 -45.24 30.85 -32.49
N ARG A 3 -44.04 31.21 -32.95
CA ARG A 3 -42.85 30.36 -33.14
C ARG A 3 -42.38 29.81 -31.79
N ILE A 4 -42.02 28.52 -31.72
CA ILE A 4 -41.09 28.01 -30.72
C ILE A 4 -40.09 27.10 -31.43
N LEU A 5 -38.88 27.64 -31.60
CA LEU A 5 -37.69 26.93 -32.07
C LEU A 5 -37.17 26.09 -30.89
N PHE A 6 -37.16 24.77 -31.01
CA PHE A 6 -36.45 23.91 -30.05
C PHE A 6 -34.96 23.88 -30.43
N PHE A 7 -34.14 24.63 -29.70
CA PHE A 7 -32.68 24.44 -29.72
C PHE A 7 -32.34 23.20 -28.89
N LEU A 8 -31.86 22.16 -29.56
CA LEU A 8 -31.29 20.98 -28.93
C LEU A 8 -29.86 21.35 -28.48
N ALA A 9 -29.69 21.67 -27.20
CA ALA A 9 -28.36 21.87 -26.62
C ALA A 9 -27.72 20.50 -26.35
N THR A 10 -26.86 20.06 -27.26
CA THR A 10 -25.96 18.92 -27.04
C THR A 10 -24.99 19.29 -25.92
N ALA A 11 -25.22 18.75 -24.72
CA ALA A 11 -24.25 18.83 -23.63
C ALA A 11 -23.03 17.99 -24.01
N LEU A 12 -21.99 18.68 -24.50
CA LEU A 12 -20.66 18.12 -24.68
C LEU A 12 -20.10 17.82 -23.28
N LEU A 13 -20.17 16.56 -22.84
CA LEU A 13 -19.44 16.08 -21.66
C LEU A 13 -17.94 16.17 -21.97
N ILE A 14 -17.34 17.28 -21.56
CA ILE A 14 -15.88 17.43 -21.54
C ILE A 14 -15.37 16.45 -20.50
N ALA A 15 -14.84 15.31 -20.96
CA ALA A 15 -14.00 14.46 -20.14
C ALA A 15 -12.73 15.26 -19.79
N GLY A 16 -12.70 15.82 -18.59
CA GLY A 16 -11.51 16.45 -18.04
C GLY A 16 -10.36 15.44 -17.91
N PRO A 17 -9.11 15.89 -18.06
CA PRO A 17 -7.95 15.00 -18.09
C PRO A 17 -7.76 14.33 -16.72
N ASN A 18 -7.62 13.00 -16.73
CA ASN A 18 -7.05 12.15 -15.66
C ASN A 18 -7.11 12.76 -14.25
N SER A 19 -8.31 12.89 -13.69
CA SER A 19 -8.45 13.06 -12.25
C SER A 19 -8.08 11.73 -11.61
N PHE A 20 -6.78 11.54 -11.33
CA PHE A 20 -6.32 10.53 -10.39
C PHE A 20 -7.15 10.70 -9.11
N ALA A 21 -7.65 9.61 -8.55
CA ALA A 21 -8.43 9.72 -7.33
C ALA A 21 -7.54 10.32 -6.24
N GLU A 22 -7.92 11.48 -5.73
CA GLU A 22 -7.21 12.10 -4.62
C GLU A 22 -7.27 11.19 -3.39
N SER A 23 -6.22 11.23 -2.57
CA SER A 23 -6.26 10.64 -1.23
C SER A 23 -7.54 11.08 -0.52
N PRO A 24 -8.26 10.17 0.16
CA PRO A 24 -9.44 10.55 0.95
C PRO A 24 -9.07 11.60 1.99
N PRO A 25 -10.02 12.43 2.44
CA PRO A 25 -9.75 13.41 3.47
C PRO A 25 -9.29 12.72 4.75
N ALA A 26 -8.30 13.31 5.40
CA ALA A 26 -7.85 12.88 6.71
C ALA A 26 -8.95 13.13 7.75
N VAL A 27 -9.06 12.24 8.73
CA VAL A 27 -10.01 12.40 9.85
C VAL A 27 -9.36 13.09 11.04
N ASP A 28 -10.19 13.58 11.95
CA ASP A 28 -9.77 14.02 13.28
C ASP A 28 -8.94 12.91 13.96
N GLY A 29 -7.75 13.27 14.43
CA GLY A 29 -6.77 12.34 14.99
C GLY A 29 -5.69 11.87 14.01
N HIS A 30 -5.72 12.29 12.75
CA HIS A 30 -4.65 12.03 11.78
C HIS A 30 -3.26 12.42 12.30
N ASP A 31 -3.09 13.66 12.77
CA ASP A 31 -1.81 14.14 13.27
C ASP A 31 -1.33 13.39 14.52
N ALA A 32 -2.27 13.03 15.40
CA ALA A 32 -1.97 12.22 16.57
C ALA A 32 -1.50 10.81 16.16
N PHE A 33 -2.16 10.21 15.17
CA PHE A 33 -1.74 8.93 14.60
C PHE A 33 -0.33 9.03 14.00
N ILE A 34 -0.06 10.03 13.17
CA ILE A 34 1.26 10.26 12.58
C ILE A 34 2.33 10.45 13.67
N LYS A 35 2.04 11.25 14.70
CA LYS A 35 2.93 11.43 15.86
C LYS A 35 3.19 10.11 16.60
N SER A 36 2.18 9.25 16.71
CA SER A 36 2.29 7.94 17.36
C SER A 36 3.24 6.97 16.66
N LEU A 37 3.61 7.22 15.40
CA LEU A 37 4.58 6.42 14.65
C LEU A 37 6.04 6.82 14.95
N ARG A 38 6.29 7.91 15.70
CA ARG A 38 7.63 8.46 15.94
C ARG A 38 8.25 7.98 17.25
N GLU A 39 8.17 6.67 17.53
CA GLU A 39 8.49 6.07 18.84
C GLU A 39 9.99 5.85 19.06
N ARG A 40 10.76 5.61 17.99
CA ARG A 40 12.22 5.45 18.03
C ARG A 40 12.88 6.56 17.22
N LYS A 41 13.91 7.19 17.77
CA LYS A 41 14.63 8.34 17.19
C LYS A 41 16.14 8.18 17.41
N GLY A 42 16.95 8.91 16.66
CA GLY A 42 18.40 8.94 16.86
C GLY A 42 19.07 7.59 16.59
N SER A 43 19.93 7.14 17.50
CA SER A 43 20.71 5.89 17.38
C SER A 43 19.85 4.62 17.25
N ASP A 44 18.58 4.67 17.67
CA ASP A 44 17.67 3.53 17.67
C ASP A 44 16.92 3.33 16.35
N ALA A 45 17.05 4.31 15.43
CA ALA A 45 16.48 4.24 14.10
C ALA A 45 17.45 3.56 13.12
N PRO A 46 16.97 2.97 12.01
CA PRO A 46 17.84 2.42 10.98
C PRO A 46 18.85 3.48 10.53
N LYS A 47 20.12 3.10 10.41
CA LYS A 47 21.22 4.00 9.99
C LYS A 47 21.14 4.42 8.51
N ASP A 48 20.02 4.16 7.85
CA ASP A 48 19.79 4.57 6.47
C ASP A 48 19.75 6.11 6.39
N LYS A 49 20.38 6.67 5.37
CA LYS A 49 20.47 8.13 5.21
C LYS A 49 19.07 8.74 5.13
N GLY A 50 18.79 9.71 5.99
CA GLY A 50 17.57 10.51 5.93
C GLY A 50 16.39 9.99 6.75
N VAL A 51 16.59 8.94 7.55
CA VAL A 51 15.62 8.50 8.57
C VAL A 51 15.52 9.55 9.69
N LYS A 52 14.30 9.94 10.04
CA LYS A 52 14.00 10.88 11.13
C LYS A 52 13.51 10.16 12.38
N SER A 53 12.61 9.20 12.20
CA SER A 53 11.99 8.43 13.27
C SER A 53 11.45 7.10 12.75
N MET A 54 11.08 6.20 13.66
CA MET A 54 10.52 4.90 13.31
C MET A 54 9.53 4.41 14.36
N SER A 55 8.49 3.70 13.94
CA SER A 55 7.51 3.11 14.86
C SER A 55 8.06 1.85 15.54
N LYS A 56 7.45 1.46 16.67
CA LYS A 56 7.53 0.08 17.13
C LYS A 56 6.90 -0.87 16.09
N PRO A 57 7.22 -2.17 16.14
CA PRO A 57 6.59 -3.16 15.25
C PRO A 57 5.07 -3.15 15.34
N ARG A 58 4.40 -3.21 14.18
CA ARG A 58 2.95 -3.15 14.02
C ARG A 58 2.47 -4.21 13.05
N THR A 59 1.27 -4.73 13.29
CA THR A 59 0.54 -5.54 12.31
C THR A 59 -0.37 -4.64 11.47
N LEU A 60 -0.48 -4.95 10.18
CA LEU A 60 -1.33 -4.25 9.23
C LEU A 60 -2.42 -5.23 8.77
N SER A 61 -3.70 -4.83 8.85
CA SER A 61 -4.82 -5.73 8.56
C SER A 61 -5.90 -5.05 7.74
N PRO A 62 -6.32 -5.57 6.57
CA PRO A 62 -7.42 -5.00 5.80
C PRO A 62 -8.70 -4.87 6.64
N VAL A 63 -9.45 -3.80 6.43
CA VAL A 63 -10.70 -3.53 7.19
C VAL A 63 -11.97 -3.66 6.36
N VAL A 64 -11.89 -3.39 5.05
CA VAL A 64 -13.02 -3.45 4.12
C VAL A 64 -12.64 -4.26 2.87
N SER A 65 -12.24 -5.51 3.09
CA SER A 65 -12.02 -6.48 2.01
C SER A 65 -12.46 -7.87 2.45
N ARG A 66 -12.50 -8.83 1.53
CA ARG A 66 -12.74 -10.26 1.85
C ARG A 66 -11.67 -10.86 2.77
N PHE A 67 -10.54 -10.18 2.91
CA PHE A 67 -9.44 -10.55 3.82
C PHE A 67 -9.47 -9.74 5.12
N LYS A 68 -10.63 -9.21 5.51
CA LYS A 68 -10.79 -8.54 6.80
C LYS A 68 -10.28 -9.43 7.93
N GLY A 69 -9.41 -8.87 8.78
CA GLY A 69 -8.80 -9.59 9.90
C GLY A 69 -7.58 -10.44 9.54
N TRP A 70 -7.22 -10.55 8.25
CA TRP A 70 -5.93 -11.11 7.82
C TRP A 70 -4.82 -10.08 7.99
N PHE A 71 -3.58 -10.50 7.82
CA PHE A 71 -2.39 -9.70 8.06
C PHE A 71 -1.60 -9.53 6.76
N ILE A 72 -1.14 -8.31 6.48
CA ILE A 72 -0.12 -8.11 5.45
C ILE A 72 1.14 -8.83 5.92
N ASP A 73 1.66 -9.71 5.09
CA ASP A 73 2.65 -10.72 5.45
C ASP A 73 3.55 -11.05 4.27
N ILE A 74 4.52 -11.94 4.50
CA ILE A 74 5.43 -12.45 3.47
C ILE A 74 5.32 -13.97 3.42
N THR A 75 4.87 -14.50 2.28
CA THR A 75 4.67 -15.95 2.09
C THR A 75 5.98 -16.74 2.18
N ASP A 76 5.88 -18.00 2.60
CA ASP A 76 7.00 -18.94 2.53
C ASP A 76 7.36 -19.33 1.09
N LYS A 77 6.44 -19.15 0.14
CA LYS A 77 6.67 -19.35 -1.31
C LYS A 77 7.27 -18.11 -2.00
N ALA A 78 7.78 -17.15 -1.24
CA ALA A 78 8.34 -15.93 -1.79
C ALA A 78 9.52 -16.25 -2.72
N LYS A 79 9.54 -15.64 -3.90
CA LYS A 79 10.53 -15.94 -4.96
C LYS A 79 11.57 -14.83 -5.04
N PRO A 80 12.84 -15.16 -5.27
CA PRO A 80 13.84 -14.14 -5.59
C PRO A 80 13.52 -13.51 -6.95
N GLY A 81 13.76 -12.22 -7.06
CA GLY A 81 13.62 -11.43 -8.28
C GLY A 81 14.73 -10.40 -8.42
N LYS A 82 14.65 -9.58 -9.46
CA LYS A 82 15.55 -8.45 -9.68
C LYS A 82 14.76 -7.18 -9.94
N LEU A 83 15.21 -6.07 -9.39
CA LEU A 83 14.70 -4.73 -9.67
C LEU A 83 15.91 -3.80 -9.82
N ASP A 84 16.05 -3.15 -10.98
CA ASP A 84 17.18 -2.27 -11.30
C ASP A 84 18.57 -2.89 -11.06
N GLY A 85 18.68 -4.21 -11.28
CA GLY A 85 19.91 -4.98 -11.05
C GLY A 85 20.12 -5.45 -9.60
N ASP A 86 19.35 -4.91 -8.64
CA ASP A 86 19.38 -5.32 -7.24
C ASP A 86 18.45 -6.51 -6.97
N GLY A 87 18.86 -7.36 -6.02
CA GLY A 87 18.06 -8.52 -5.59
C GLY A 87 16.83 -8.10 -4.77
N VAL A 88 15.66 -8.53 -5.23
CA VAL A 88 14.38 -8.33 -4.53
C VAL A 88 13.69 -9.66 -4.27
N VAL A 89 12.60 -9.61 -3.51
CA VAL A 89 11.75 -10.77 -3.25
C VAL A 89 10.31 -10.45 -3.61
N GLU A 90 9.69 -11.37 -4.34
CA GLU A 90 8.27 -11.40 -4.69
C GLU A 90 7.54 -12.29 -3.69
N GLY A 91 6.79 -11.71 -2.77
CA GLY A 91 6.10 -12.51 -1.77
C GLY A 91 5.25 -11.75 -0.77
N ILE A 92 5.05 -10.45 -0.97
CA ILE A 92 4.13 -9.68 -0.14
C ILE A 92 2.72 -10.25 -0.37
N SER A 93 2.05 -10.58 0.72
CA SER A 93 0.82 -11.38 0.70
C SER A 93 -0.08 -11.00 1.87
N LEU A 94 -1.26 -11.59 1.92
CA LEU A 94 -2.16 -11.57 3.06
C LEU A 94 -2.16 -12.96 3.69
N ALA A 95 -2.12 -13.04 5.01
CA ALA A 95 -2.16 -14.29 5.77
C ALA A 95 -3.28 -14.29 6.81
N SER A 96 -4.01 -15.40 6.95
CA SER A 96 -5.11 -15.52 7.93
C SER A 96 -4.63 -15.56 9.39
N LYS A 97 -3.34 -15.81 9.61
CA LYS A 97 -2.67 -15.76 10.91
C LYS A 97 -1.39 -14.96 10.82
N SER A 98 -1.18 -14.08 11.79
CA SER A 98 0.04 -13.28 11.94
C SER A 98 1.21 -14.18 12.32
N ARG A 99 2.38 -13.89 11.75
CA ARG A 99 3.68 -14.41 12.17
C ARG A 99 4.66 -13.24 12.33
N ASP A 100 5.92 -13.54 12.61
CA ASP A 100 6.98 -12.54 12.66
C ASP A 100 7.15 -11.78 11.34
N THR A 101 6.93 -12.42 10.19
CA THR A 101 6.90 -11.81 8.86
C THR A 101 5.74 -10.84 8.63
N SER A 102 4.76 -10.80 9.54
CA SER A 102 3.61 -9.89 9.50
C SER A 102 3.84 -8.61 10.32
N ALA A 103 5.02 -8.48 10.92
CA ALA A 103 5.40 -7.31 11.71
C ALA A 103 6.11 -6.27 10.83
N TRP A 104 5.58 -5.04 10.83
CA TRP A 104 6.03 -3.92 10.02
C TRP A 104 6.38 -2.70 10.87
N GLN A 105 7.22 -1.82 10.34
CA GLN A 105 7.55 -0.52 10.92
C GLN A 105 7.35 0.56 9.87
N PHE A 106 6.80 1.69 10.31
CA PHE A 106 6.79 2.91 9.51
C PHE A 106 8.05 3.70 9.83
N VAL A 107 8.86 3.99 8.81
CA VAL A 107 10.11 4.75 8.94
C VAL A 107 9.91 6.11 8.30
N GLU A 108 9.94 7.17 9.09
CA GLU A 108 9.75 8.53 8.61
C GLU A 108 11.03 9.05 7.94
N THR A 109 10.89 9.62 6.74
CA THR A 109 11.98 10.27 5.99
C THR A 109 11.60 11.69 5.56
N LYS A 110 12.47 12.36 4.82
CA LYS A 110 12.13 13.65 4.18
C LYS A 110 11.16 13.51 3.00
N LYS A 111 11.04 12.31 2.41
CA LYS A 111 10.24 12.06 1.20
C LYS A 111 8.89 11.38 1.48
N GLY A 112 8.57 11.11 2.74
CA GLY A 112 7.40 10.35 3.16
C GLY A 112 7.80 9.24 4.12
N TYR A 113 7.04 8.15 4.14
CA TYR A 113 7.32 6.99 4.98
C TYR A 113 7.77 5.80 4.15
N LEU A 114 8.67 4.99 4.70
CA LEU A 114 8.95 3.64 4.22
C LEU A 114 8.16 2.64 5.06
N VAL A 115 7.80 1.50 4.47
CA VAL A 115 7.27 0.34 5.21
C VAL A 115 8.35 -0.73 5.27
N ARG A 116 8.83 -1.02 6.47
CA ARG A 116 9.99 -1.86 6.75
C ARG A 116 9.58 -3.12 7.52
N ALA A 117 10.00 -4.29 7.10
CA ALA A 117 9.80 -5.52 7.85
C ALA A 117 10.52 -5.45 9.21
N ALA A 118 9.80 -5.71 10.29
CA ALA A 118 10.26 -5.53 11.66
C ALA A 118 10.96 -6.77 12.22
N ALA A 119 10.59 -7.95 11.72
CA ALA A 119 11.03 -9.25 12.23
C ALA A 119 11.08 -10.31 11.11
N GLY A 120 11.40 -11.54 11.51
CA GLY A 120 11.54 -12.70 10.61
C GLY A 120 12.70 -12.63 9.62
N LYS A 121 12.69 -13.55 8.65
CA LYS A 121 13.77 -13.73 7.67
C LYS A 121 14.05 -12.49 6.81
N TYR A 122 13.07 -11.58 6.71
CA TYR A 122 13.18 -10.33 5.96
C TYR A 122 13.33 -9.10 6.84
N LYS A 123 13.67 -9.27 8.13
CA LYS A 123 13.88 -8.14 9.05
C LYS A 123 14.79 -7.08 8.41
N GLY A 124 14.25 -5.87 8.33
CA GLY A 124 14.91 -4.70 7.79
C GLY A 124 14.79 -4.47 6.29
N TRP A 125 14.08 -5.34 5.57
CA TRP A 125 13.76 -5.11 4.17
C TRP A 125 12.57 -4.16 4.04
N TYR A 126 12.43 -3.54 2.88
CA TYR A 126 11.47 -2.48 2.59
C TYR A 126 10.49 -2.93 1.51
N ILE A 127 9.22 -2.52 1.65
CA ILE A 127 8.27 -2.62 0.55
C ILE A 127 8.58 -1.51 -0.46
N VAL A 128 8.82 -1.92 -1.69
CA VAL A 128 9.17 -1.06 -2.82
C VAL A 128 8.24 -1.32 -4.00
N VAL A 129 8.18 -0.36 -4.92
CA VAL A 129 7.39 -0.44 -6.16
C VAL A 129 8.30 -0.76 -7.35
N ASP A 130 7.94 -1.81 -8.08
CA ASP A 130 8.52 -2.18 -9.36
C ASP A 130 7.76 -1.49 -10.50
N ASP A 131 8.37 -0.44 -11.07
CA ASP A 131 7.78 0.35 -12.17
C ASP A 131 7.67 -0.46 -13.48
N THR A 132 8.36 -1.59 -13.60
CA THR A 132 8.31 -2.46 -14.78
C THR A 132 7.11 -3.40 -14.77
N ALA A 133 6.47 -3.60 -13.61
CA ALA A 133 5.28 -4.43 -13.48
C ALA A 133 4.21 -4.01 -14.48
N LYS A 134 3.46 -4.97 -15.03
CA LYS A 134 2.37 -4.68 -15.98
C LYS A 134 1.07 -4.43 -15.22
N THR A 135 0.31 -3.46 -15.69
CA THR A 135 -1.04 -3.22 -15.21
C THR A 135 -2.01 -4.24 -15.80
N ARG A 136 -3.14 -4.44 -15.12
CA ARG A 136 -4.28 -5.21 -15.59
C ARG A 136 -5.58 -4.58 -15.09
N SER A 137 -6.68 -4.81 -15.78
CA SER A 137 -8.00 -4.43 -15.31
C SER A 137 -8.49 -5.38 -14.21
N GLU A 138 -9.18 -4.83 -13.21
CA GLU A 138 -9.92 -5.54 -12.17
C GLU A 138 -11.40 -5.10 -12.26
N GLY A 139 -12.16 -5.77 -13.12
CA GLY A 139 -13.50 -5.30 -13.51
C GLY A 139 -13.46 -4.08 -14.46
N PRO A 140 -14.60 -3.42 -14.67
CA PRO A 140 -14.75 -2.43 -15.76
C PRO A 140 -14.15 -1.05 -15.47
N THR A 141 -13.84 -0.71 -14.21
CA THR A 141 -13.49 0.68 -13.84
C THR A 141 -12.24 0.80 -12.96
N LEU A 142 -11.48 -0.28 -12.79
CA LEU A 142 -10.31 -0.29 -11.93
C LEU A 142 -9.12 -0.92 -12.65
N THR A 143 -8.02 -0.19 -12.68
CA THR A 143 -6.71 -0.69 -13.08
C THR A 143 -5.87 -0.98 -11.84
N VAL A 144 -5.26 -2.16 -11.82
CA VAL A 144 -4.37 -2.61 -10.75
C VAL A 144 -3.04 -3.12 -11.28
N THR A 145 -2.04 -3.25 -10.41
CA THR A 145 -0.74 -3.84 -10.75
C THR A 145 -0.14 -4.57 -9.54
N PRO A 146 0.39 -5.79 -9.71
CA PRO A 146 1.12 -6.50 -8.66
C PRO A 146 2.58 -6.00 -8.61
N ALA A 147 2.77 -4.69 -8.36
CA ALA A 147 4.07 -4.03 -8.44
C ALA A 147 4.88 -4.07 -7.13
N LEU A 148 4.31 -4.58 -6.03
CA LEU A 148 4.96 -4.52 -4.73
C LEU A 148 6.02 -5.63 -4.59
N ARG A 149 7.22 -5.24 -4.13
CA ARG A 149 8.38 -6.12 -3.91
C ARG A 149 9.02 -5.83 -2.57
N LEU A 150 9.83 -6.76 -2.06
CA LEU A 150 10.69 -6.56 -0.91
C LEU A 150 12.14 -6.36 -1.34
N ALA A 151 12.77 -5.27 -0.88
CA ALA A 151 14.18 -4.97 -1.15
C ALA A 151 14.99 -4.80 0.14
N LYS A 152 16.27 -5.18 0.12
CA LYS A 152 17.18 -5.00 1.28
C LYS A 152 17.43 -3.53 1.62
N ARG A 153 17.23 -2.64 0.66
CA ARG A 153 17.44 -1.19 0.79
C ARG A 153 16.24 -0.45 0.18
N PRO A 154 15.93 0.76 0.66
CA PRO A 154 14.90 1.58 0.04
C PRO A 154 15.32 1.98 -1.38
N THR A 155 14.39 1.90 -2.33
CA THR A 155 14.58 2.42 -3.71
C THR A 155 14.03 3.84 -3.83
N ALA A 156 14.18 4.47 -5.00
CA ALA A 156 13.50 5.73 -5.28
C ALA A 156 11.97 5.63 -5.09
N ASN A 157 11.39 4.48 -5.43
CA ASN A 157 9.95 4.21 -5.42
C ASN A 157 9.52 3.35 -4.22
N SER A 158 9.92 3.78 -3.02
CA SER A 158 9.63 3.06 -1.77
C SER A 158 8.91 3.92 -0.73
N HIS A 159 8.57 5.16 -1.10
CA HIS A 159 7.99 6.15 -0.21
C HIS A 159 6.47 6.23 -0.36
N TRP A 160 5.83 6.36 0.79
CA TRP A 160 4.39 6.38 0.94
C TRP A 160 3.95 7.63 1.67
N LYS A 161 2.86 8.23 1.20
CA LYS A 161 2.07 9.20 1.97
C LYS A 161 1.00 8.41 2.72
N LEU A 162 0.93 8.69 4.02
CA LEU A 162 0.01 8.02 4.94
C LEU A 162 -1.17 8.93 5.16
N THR A 163 -2.38 8.41 4.96
CA THR A 163 -3.62 9.15 5.22
C THR A 163 -4.54 8.31 6.10
N LEU A 164 -4.63 8.64 7.39
CA LEU A 164 -5.66 8.08 8.26
C LEU A 164 -7.03 8.66 7.84
N ALA A 165 -7.86 7.82 7.26
CA ALA A 165 -9.21 8.15 6.83
C ALA A 165 -10.26 7.43 7.68
N LYS A 166 -11.55 7.73 7.45
CA LYS A 166 -12.67 7.21 8.25
C LYS A 166 -12.70 5.69 8.41
N LEU A 167 -12.33 4.95 7.36
CA LEU A 167 -12.36 3.50 7.35
C LEU A 167 -11.04 2.86 7.81
N GLY A 168 -9.93 3.59 7.77
CA GLY A 168 -8.61 3.06 8.10
C GLY A 168 -7.49 3.87 7.47
N LEU A 169 -6.26 3.36 7.59
CA LEU A 169 -5.09 3.93 6.94
C LEU A 169 -5.11 3.59 5.45
N VAL A 170 -4.75 4.59 4.64
CA VAL A 170 -4.48 4.47 3.21
C VAL A 170 -3.03 4.88 2.95
N LEU A 171 -2.36 4.15 2.04
CA LEU A 171 -1.00 4.45 1.59
C LEU A 171 -1.04 4.82 0.11
N GLU A 172 -0.54 6.02 -0.19
CA GLU A 172 -0.40 6.55 -1.55
C GLU A 172 1.07 6.53 -1.94
N ALA A 173 1.39 5.96 -3.11
CA ALA A 173 2.75 5.99 -3.67
C ALA A 173 3.13 7.42 -4.05
N THR A 174 4.30 7.90 -3.62
CA THR A 174 4.68 9.31 -3.81
C THR A 174 5.55 9.56 -5.04
N SER A 175 6.00 8.51 -5.73
CA SER A 175 6.96 8.60 -6.85
C SER A 175 6.85 7.42 -7.81
N GLY A 176 7.60 7.48 -8.90
CA GLY A 176 7.65 6.44 -9.92
C GLY A 176 6.46 6.48 -10.88
N LYS A 177 6.38 5.46 -11.72
CA LYS A 177 5.29 5.26 -12.70
C LYS A 177 3.92 5.22 -12.03
N TYR A 178 3.85 4.67 -10.81
CA TYR A 178 2.61 4.49 -10.05
C TYR A 178 2.37 5.56 -8.98
N LYS A 179 2.98 6.75 -9.13
CA LYS A 179 2.68 7.88 -8.24
C LYS A 179 1.17 8.15 -8.19
N GLY A 180 0.64 8.34 -6.98
CA GLY A 180 -0.79 8.55 -6.73
C GLY A 180 -1.60 7.26 -6.65
N TRP A 181 -0.99 6.08 -6.82
CA TRP A 181 -1.68 4.80 -6.67
C TRP A 181 -1.67 4.35 -5.21
N PHE A 182 -2.64 3.51 -4.87
CA PHE A 182 -2.91 3.11 -3.50
C PHE A 182 -2.71 1.63 -3.30
N TRP A 183 -2.32 1.21 -2.10
CA TRP A 183 -2.41 -0.21 -1.76
C TRP A 183 -3.85 -0.69 -1.90
N ASP A 184 -4.02 -1.91 -2.37
CA ASP A 184 -5.30 -2.60 -2.44
C ASP A 184 -5.14 -4.07 -2.05
N PHE A 185 -6.16 -4.57 -1.35
CA PHE A 185 -6.30 -5.93 -0.84
C PHE A 185 -7.55 -6.63 -1.39
N GLY A 186 -8.24 -6.03 -2.36
CA GLY A 186 -9.49 -6.54 -2.92
C GLY A 186 -9.31 -7.66 -3.95
N GLY A 187 -8.08 -7.85 -4.46
CA GLY A 187 -7.79 -8.70 -5.61
C GLY A 187 -8.41 -10.10 -5.62
N GLY A 188 -8.68 -10.59 -6.82
CA GLY A 188 -9.35 -11.87 -7.08
C GLY A 188 -8.53 -13.14 -6.88
N ASP A 189 -7.22 -13.07 -6.57
CA ASP A 189 -6.38 -14.28 -6.56
C ASP A 189 -6.80 -15.24 -5.41
N PRO A 190 -6.93 -16.56 -5.68
CA PRO A 190 -7.36 -17.51 -4.66
C PRO A 190 -6.36 -17.61 -3.51
N SER A 191 -6.86 -17.95 -2.31
CA SER A 191 -5.98 -18.32 -1.20
C SER A 191 -5.47 -19.76 -1.37
N TYR A 192 -4.36 -20.06 -0.71
CA TYR A 192 -3.84 -21.42 -0.57
C TYR A 192 -3.36 -21.68 0.86
N LYS A 193 -3.27 -22.95 1.23
CA LYS A 193 -2.75 -23.36 2.54
C LYS A 193 -1.23 -23.23 2.60
N GLU A 194 -0.73 -22.69 3.70
CA GLU A 194 0.68 -22.59 4.03
C GLU A 194 0.87 -22.96 5.51
N GLY A 195 1.15 -24.23 5.77
CA GLY A 195 1.15 -24.77 7.14
C GLY A 195 -0.24 -24.68 7.78
N ASP A 196 -0.34 -24.00 8.91
CA ASP A 196 -1.56 -23.86 9.71
C ASP A 196 -2.42 -22.62 9.35
N ARG A 197 -2.09 -21.92 8.27
CA ARG A 197 -2.74 -20.68 7.84
C ARG A 197 -3.10 -20.72 6.35
N GLU A 198 -3.93 -19.76 5.95
CA GLU A 198 -4.20 -19.45 4.55
C GLU A 198 -3.44 -18.20 4.13
N VAL A 199 -2.99 -18.18 2.88
CA VAL A 199 -2.22 -17.09 2.30
C VAL A 199 -2.79 -16.73 0.93
N ALA A 200 -2.83 -15.44 0.60
CA ALA A 200 -3.26 -14.94 -0.71
C ALA A 200 -2.35 -13.79 -1.18
N VAL A 201 -1.92 -13.82 -2.45
CA VAL A 201 -1.01 -12.80 -3.01
C VAL A 201 -1.82 -11.65 -3.61
N ASN A 202 -2.61 -10.98 -2.77
CA ASN A 202 -3.50 -9.88 -3.17
C ASN A 202 -3.07 -8.52 -2.60
N VAL A 203 -1.78 -8.32 -2.33
CA VAL A 203 -1.26 -7.02 -1.93
C VAL A 203 -0.74 -6.32 -3.19
N ILE A 204 -1.59 -5.49 -3.79
CA ILE A 204 -1.39 -4.87 -5.11
C ILE A 204 -1.47 -3.35 -5.01
N LEU A 205 -1.19 -2.66 -6.12
CA LEU A 205 -1.48 -1.23 -6.28
C LEU A 205 -2.70 -1.03 -7.16
N ALA A 206 -3.56 -0.08 -6.79
CA ALA A 206 -4.74 0.35 -7.53
C ALA A 206 -4.64 1.83 -7.91
N GLU A 207 -5.12 2.20 -9.09
CA GLU A 207 -5.06 3.59 -9.59
C GLU A 207 -5.93 4.58 -8.82
N LYS A 208 -6.80 4.08 -7.93
CA LYS A 208 -7.67 4.85 -7.05
C LYS A 208 -7.96 4.11 -5.76
N VAL A 209 -8.37 4.85 -4.73
CA VAL A 209 -8.84 4.25 -3.48
C VAL A 209 -10.12 3.47 -3.72
N VAL A 210 -10.11 2.22 -3.25
CA VAL A 210 -11.26 1.32 -3.25
C VAL A 210 -11.50 0.78 -1.84
N ALA A 211 -12.57 0.03 -1.65
CA ALA A 211 -12.86 -0.60 -0.35
C ALA A 211 -11.65 -1.41 0.18
N GLY A 212 -10.99 -2.15 -0.71
CA GLY A 212 -9.80 -2.92 -0.40
C GLY A 212 -8.56 -2.10 -0.07
N SER A 213 -8.58 -0.76 -0.13
CA SER A 213 -7.39 0.07 0.16
C SER A 213 -7.19 0.38 1.65
N TYR A 214 -8.20 0.14 2.49
CA TYR A 214 -8.16 0.52 3.89
C TYR A 214 -7.64 -0.60 4.78
N PHE A 215 -6.74 -0.25 5.70
CA PHE A 215 -6.23 -1.19 6.69
C PHE A 215 -6.06 -0.57 8.08
N ALA A 216 -6.19 -1.40 9.10
CA ALA A 216 -5.93 -1.07 10.49
C ALA A 216 -4.45 -1.28 10.81
N VAL A 217 -3.94 -0.41 11.68
CA VAL A 217 -2.57 -0.48 12.21
C VAL A 217 -2.65 -0.74 13.70
N LYS A 218 -2.10 -1.87 14.16
CA LYS A 218 -2.09 -2.25 15.59
C LYS A 218 -0.67 -2.60 16.03
N PRO A 219 -0.30 -2.42 17.32
CA PRO A 219 0.95 -2.95 17.84
C PRO A 219 1.08 -4.45 17.53
N ALA A 220 2.25 -4.88 17.07
CA ALA A 220 2.54 -6.30 16.96
C ALA A 220 2.73 -6.87 18.37
N LYS A 221 2.11 -8.02 18.65
CA LYS A 221 2.29 -8.76 19.90
C LYS A 221 3.52 -9.63 19.83
#